data_AF-A0A8T1YV93-F1
#
_entry.id   AF-A0A8T1YV93-F1
#
_cell.length_a   1.000
_cell.length_b   1.000
_cell.length_c   1.000
_cell.angle_alpha   90.00
_cell.angle_beta   90.00
_cell.angle_gamma   90.00
#
_symmetry.space_group_name_H-M   'P 1'
#
loop_
_entity.id
_entity.type
_entity.pdbx_description
1 polymer ?
#
loop_
_entity_poly.entity_id
_entity_poly.type
_entity_poly.pdbx_seq_one_letter_code
_entity_poly.pdbx_strand_id
1 'polypeptide(L)'
;MDSQPPANESTPSTALSNVGELVPFYSSYLWNRLASLLPTSNSIFLGKISNLYRQTVSRKRSISFPLPLPSDFPSSSTITSNFSADTARIHGVLEEIMADVLSNLHDIQKSLDFWRSRAEGSNARKAYFMIFERGPTAFVNESTKFVSKSLSEDSAMQHLCQSSSSHMTERMRVLVELRSALASFLAQLYVELDKRGEDLVKNPEKSLPSLLAVINGLFSNLEGSFSHLHAERECDSSVDGSYPMPLVFDRLPEVNEEGSQWTDCELTDAINLVHKNLEKLNSYLSVMVGKHRKPRRMTLYWVRYTCGAVGLSVFSIWLLRHSSLMGSSDIENWVHDAKEATMSFFSDHVEQPLLSIRDELFDTFRKRHKGVMETEEVQLTQDSLHRMLRNFCEQATREKVPDNASDQEMLEVVMNRYEKELVHPIHNLLSGELARGLLIQVQKLKLDIETAMLELDQILRANEINFAILAALPAFFLSIVMLTVLRTWLKKDSKAQGRGRIARIHRRLLVVEIEKRIMQYQSYIEQGRDKDAETVFGLLIYSLERLYRVVEKPARATDEWDLVKQDLIELGRPQQQTSYKLTVTQRLVTVYDCLLPSLKRQ
;
A
#
# COMPACT_ATOMS: atom_id res chain seq x y z
N MET A 1 -70.69 60.64 28.74
CA MET A 1 -69.85 61.49 27.88
C MET A 1 -68.41 61.16 28.21
N ASP A 2 -67.79 60.44 27.27
CA ASP A 2 -66.39 60.27 26.95
C ASP A 2 -65.34 60.16 28.06
N SER A 3 -64.78 58.95 28.20
CA SER A 3 -63.33 58.72 28.18
C SER A 3 -63.02 57.23 27.99
N GLN A 4 -62.29 56.96 26.92
CA GLN A 4 -61.87 55.66 26.37
C GLN A 4 -60.67 55.10 27.17
N PRO A 5 -60.56 53.78 27.44
CA PRO A 5 -59.30 53.18 27.87
C PRO A 5 -58.53 52.57 26.67
N PRO A 6 -57.19 52.56 26.68
CA PRO A 6 -56.40 52.01 25.58
C PRO A 6 -56.17 50.49 25.71
N ALA A 7 -55.81 49.92 24.57
CA ALA A 7 -55.72 48.51 24.24
C ALA A 7 -54.64 47.73 25.02
N ASN A 8 -54.97 46.50 25.39
CA ASN A 8 -54.03 45.44 25.70
C ASN A 8 -53.51 44.84 24.38
N GLU A 9 -52.23 45.04 24.07
CA GLU A 9 -51.52 44.22 23.08
C GLU A 9 -50.95 42.98 23.78
N SER A 10 -51.60 41.83 23.57
CA SER A 10 -50.99 40.52 23.78
C SER A 10 -50.29 40.08 22.50
N THR A 11 -48.95 40.10 22.51
CA THR A 11 -48.12 39.47 21.47
C THR A 11 -48.08 37.94 21.68
N PRO A 12 -48.14 37.11 20.62
CA PRO A 12 -48.22 35.66 20.75
C PRO A 12 -46.82 35.04 20.90
N SER A 13 -46.50 34.52 22.09
CA SER A 13 -45.28 33.74 22.35
C SER A 13 -45.40 32.26 21.95
N THR A 14 -46.40 31.88 21.16
CA THR A 14 -46.72 30.47 20.81
C THR A 14 -46.07 29.98 19.51
N ALA A 15 -45.34 30.82 18.79
CA ALA A 15 -44.73 30.44 17.50
C ALA A 15 -43.35 29.77 17.63
N LEU A 16 -42.63 29.96 18.76
CA LEU A 16 -41.25 29.48 18.89
C LEU A 16 -41.15 28.00 19.34
N SER A 17 -42.16 27.47 20.04
CA SER A 17 -42.18 26.06 20.50
C SER A 17 -42.46 25.06 19.38
N ASN A 18 -43.26 25.45 18.37
CA ASN A 18 -43.63 24.56 17.27
C ASN A 18 -42.50 24.35 16.26
N VAL A 19 -41.53 25.26 16.15
CA VAL A 19 -40.36 25.09 15.27
C VAL A 19 -39.46 23.96 15.77
N GLY A 20 -39.36 23.78 17.09
CA GLY A 20 -38.61 22.69 17.71
C GLY A 20 -39.18 21.29 17.43
N GLU A 21 -40.50 21.17 17.26
CA GLU A 21 -41.18 19.90 16.94
C GLU A 21 -41.27 19.64 15.42
N LEU A 22 -41.39 20.67 14.60
CA LEU A 22 -41.50 20.51 13.14
C LEU A 22 -40.19 20.05 12.48
N VAL A 23 -39.03 20.53 12.96
CA VAL A 23 -37.72 20.16 12.42
C VAL A 23 -37.42 18.64 12.53
N PRO A 24 -37.62 17.95 13.67
CA PRO A 24 -37.40 16.50 13.75
C PRO A 24 -38.42 15.69 12.94
N PHE A 25 -39.66 16.14 12.80
CA PHE A 25 -40.66 15.48 11.94
C PHE A 25 -40.30 15.57 10.45
N TYR A 26 -39.95 16.76 9.94
CA TYR A 26 -39.54 16.91 8.55
C TYR A 26 -38.18 16.27 8.25
N SER A 27 -37.24 16.35 9.18
CA SER A 27 -35.94 15.68 9.08
C SER A 27 -36.10 14.16 9.04
N SER A 28 -36.81 13.58 10.01
CA SER A 28 -37.04 12.12 10.06
C SER A 28 -37.81 11.61 8.85
N TYR A 29 -38.78 12.36 8.33
CA TYR A 29 -39.50 12.00 7.11
C TYR A 29 -38.61 11.96 5.86
N LEU A 30 -37.80 13.01 5.63
CA LEU A 30 -36.86 13.07 4.50
C LEU A 30 -35.80 11.96 4.59
N TRP A 31 -35.29 11.73 5.80
CA TRP A 31 -34.29 10.70 6.06
C TRP A 31 -34.86 9.28 5.89
N ASN A 32 -36.07 9.00 6.36
CA ASN A 32 -36.74 7.71 6.15
C ASN A 32 -37.01 7.43 4.67
N ARG A 33 -37.32 8.47 3.89
CA ARG A 33 -37.50 8.36 2.42
C ARG A 33 -36.19 8.12 1.68
N LEU A 34 -35.07 8.64 2.18
CA LEU A 34 -33.73 8.32 1.67
C LEU A 34 -33.28 6.91 2.07
N ALA A 35 -33.64 6.46 3.27
CA ALA A 35 -33.33 5.11 3.75
C ALA A 35 -34.02 4.02 2.93
N SER A 36 -35.26 4.25 2.46
CA SER A 36 -35.98 3.29 1.61
C SER A 36 -35.46 3.19 0.17
N LEU A 37 -34.70 4.18 -0.30
CA LEU A 37 -34.03 4.16 -1.61
C LEU A 37 -32.70 3.40 -1.59
N LEU A 38 -32.17 3.10 -0.39
CA LEU A 38 -30.93 2.33 -0.23
C LEU A 38 -31.26 0.84 -0.18
N PRO A 39 -30.65 -0.01 -1.04
CA PRO A 39 -30.92 -1.44 -1.01
C PRO A 39 -30.54 -2.04 0.35
N THR A 40 -31.53 -2.58 1.07
CA THR A 40 -31.29 -3.35 2.28
C THR A 40 -30.59 -4.64 1.89
N SER A 41 -29.33 -4.74 2.27
CA SER A 41 -28.50 -5.90 1.93
C SER A 41 -29.00 -7.12 2.72
N ASN A 42 -29.84 -7.96 2.10
CA ASN A 42 -30.26 -9.21 2.70
C ASN A 42 -29.04 -10.11 2.95
N SER A 43 -28.62 -10.19 4.21
CA SER A 43 -27.46 -10.93 4.69
C SER A 43 -27.47 -12.41 4.27
N ILE A 44 -28.67 -12.98 4.13
CA ILE A 44 -28.90 -14.38 3.74
C ILE A 44 -28.46 -14.64 2.28
N PHE A 45 -28.78 -13.74 1.34
CA PHE A 45 -28.37 -13.87 -0.06
C PHE A 45 -26.87 -13.67 -0.24
N LEU A 46 -26.27 -12.70 0.46
CA LEU A 46 -24.82 -12.51 0.47
C LEU A 46 -24.08 -13.68 1.12
N GLY A 47 -24.65 -14.32 2.15
CA GLY A 47 -24.12 -15.52 2.79
C GLY A 47 -24.04 -16.70 1.81
N LYS A 48 -25.10 -16.94 1.03
CA LYS A 48 -25.11 -18.01 0.00
C LYS A 48 -24.09 -17.75 -1.12
N ILE A 49 -24.00 -16.52 -1.63
CA ILE A 49 -23.01 -16.16 -2.67
C ILE A 49 -21.58 -16.25 -2.12
N SER A 50 -21.37 -15.85 -0.87
CA SER A 50 -20.09 -15.99 -0.17
C SER A 50 -19.70 -17.45 -0.01
N ASN A 51 -20.64 -18.35 0.29
CA ASN A 51 -20.37 -19.79 0.42
C ASN A 51 -20.00 -20.43 -0.93
N LEU A 52 -20.70 -20.07 -2.01
CA LEU A 52 -20.36 -20.53 -3.37
C LEU A 52 -18.98 -20.01 -3.83
N TYR A 53 -18.66 -18.75 -3.53
CA TYR A 53 -17.32 -18.21 -3.76
C TYR A 53 -16.27 -18.90 -2.89
N ARG A 54 -16.60 -19.27 -1.65
CA ARG A 54 -15.70 -19.96 -0.73
C ARG A 54 -15.42 -21.39 -1.19
N GLN A 55 -16.43 -22.17 -1.59
CA GLN A 55 -16.26 -23.53 -2.14
C GLN A 55 -15.39 -23.53 -3.41
N THR A 56 -15.60 -22.56 -4.31
CA THR A 56 -14.81 -22.44 -5.54
C THR A 56 -13.37 -21.95 -5.30
N VAL A 57 -13.14 -21.10 -4.29
CA VAL A 57 -11.80 -20.61 -3.92
C VAL A 57 -11.03 -21.59 -3.04
N SER A 58 -11.70 -22.36 -2.17
CA SER A 58 -11.08 -23.39 -1.32
C SER A 58 -10.44 -24.49 -2.19
N ARG A 59 -11.17 -24.97 -3.22
CA ARG A 59 -10.64 -25.88 -4.24
C ARG A 59 -9.43 -25.34 -5.03
N LYS A 60 -9.21 -24.01 -5.04
CA LYS A 60 -8.11 -23.35 -5.77
C LYS A 60 -6.95 -22.93 -4.88
N ARG A 61 -7.05 -23.06 -3.55
CA ARG A 61 -6.01 -22.70 -2.56
C ARG A 61 -5.41 -23.96 -1.93
N SER A 62 -4.69 -24.75 -2.73
CA SER A 62 -4.01 -25.98 -2.31
C SER A 62 -2.71 -25.76 -1.51
N ILE A 63 -2.70 -24.77 -0.61
CA ILE A 63 -1.57 -24.53 0.31
C ILE A 63 -2.18 -24.27 1.68
N SER A 64 -2.48 -25.36 2.38
CA SER A 64 -2.75 -25.41 3.82
C SER A 64 -1.50 -25.91 4.54
N PHE A 65 -1.38 -25.54 5.81
CA PHE A 65 -0.40 -26.13 6.72
C PHE A 65 -0.59 -27.65 6.73
N PRO A 66 0.48 -28.43 6.54
CA PRO A 66 0.37 -29.88 6.45
C PRO A 66 -0.21 -30.48 7.74
N LEU A 67 -1.01 -31.52 7.55
CA LEU A 67 -1.50 -32.36 8.64
C LEU A 67 -0.32 -33.06 9.36
N PRO A 68 -0.43 -33.34 10.66
CA PRO A 68 0.59 -34.07 11.43
C PRO A 68 0.50 -35.56 11.11
N LEU A 69 0.59 -35.93 9.83
CA LEU A 69 0.59 -37.31 9.37
C LEU A 69 2.02 -37.72 8.97
N PRO A 70 2.39 -39.00 9.12
CA PRO A 70 3.68 -39.50 8.66
C PRO A 70 3.91 -39.17 7.17
N SER A 71 5.17 -39.00 6.76
CA SER A 71 5.55 -38.69 5.36
C SER A 71 5.05 -39.71 4.35
N ASP A 72 4.76 -40.93 4.82
CA ASP A 72 4.34 -42.08 4.02
C ASP A 72 2.80 -42.14 3.84
N PHE A 73 2.06 -41.17 4.41
CA PHE A 73 0.62 -41.10 4.28
C PHE A 73 0.21 -40.65 2.87
N PRO A 74 -0.76 -41.32 2.21
CA PRO A 74 -1.13 -41.00 0.84
C PRO A 74 -1.70 -39.58 0.72
N SER A 75 -0.98 -38.71 0.01
CA SER A 75 -1.54 -37.44 -0.44
C SER A 75 -2.50 -37.69 -1.62
N SER A 76 -3.52 -36.84 -1.80
CA SER A 76 -4.50 -36.94 -2.89
C SER A 76 -3.89 -37.01 -4.31
N SER A 77 -2.59 -36.76 -4.45
CA SER A 77 -1.82 -36.81 -5.70
C SER A 77 -1.03 -38.10 -5.94
N THR A 78 -0.93 -38.99 -4.94
CA THR A 78 -0.11 -40.21 -5.02
C THR A 78 -0.96 -41.42 -4.65
N ILE A 79 -1.75 -41.91 -5.61
CA ILE A 79 -2.42 -43.21 -5.49
C ILE A 79 -1.34 -44.29 -5.66
N THR A 80 -0.61 -44.61 -4.59
CA THR A 80 0.19 -45.83 -4.51
C THR A 80 -0.73 -47.02 -4.27
N SER A 81 -0.48 -48.13 -4.96
CA SER A 81 -1.27 -49.36 -5.00
C SER A 81 -1.54 -50.08 -3.67
N ASN A 82 -1.10 -49.54 -2.53
CA ASN A 82 -1.07 -50.23 -1.24
C ASN A 82 -2.05 -49.68 -0.20
N PHE A 83 -2.81 -48.60 -0.50
CA PHE A 83 -3.79 -47.99 0.43
C PHE A 83 -5.22 -48.00 -0.14
N SER A 84 -6.22 -48.21 0.72
CA SER A 84 -7.64 -48.20 0.35
C SER A 84 -8.10 -46.81 -0.15
N ALA A 85 -9.00 -46.78 -1.13
CA ALA A 85 -9.58 -45.56 -1.67
C ALA A 85 -10.24 -44.68 -0.59
N ASP A 86 -10.74 -45.28 0.49
CA ASP A 86 -11.41 -44.59 1.59
C ASP A 86 -10.42 -43.83 2.48
N THR A 87 -9.19 -44.33 2.64
CA THR A 87 -8.13 -43.64 3.36
C THR A 87 -7.75 -42.33 2.65
N ALA A 88 -7.69 -42.34 1.32
CA ALA A 88 -7.44 -41.14 0.52
C ALA A 88 -8.63 -40.16 0.57
N ARG A 89 -9.87 -40.66 0.56
CA ARG A 89 -11.08 -39.82 0.72
C ARG A 89 -11.09 -39.11 2.07
N ILE A 90 -10.77 -39.82 3.16
CA ILE A 90 -10.72 -39.23 4.50
C ILE A 90 -9.59 -38.23 4.63
N HIS A 91 -8.43 -38.50 4.04
CA HIS A 91 -7.36 -37.51 3.97
C HIS A 91 -7.84 -36.21 3.31
N GLY A 92 -8.50 -36.31 2.16
CA GLY A 92 -9.06 -35.15 1.47
C GLY A 92 -10.11 -34.39 2.29
N VAL A 93 -11.02 -35.11 2.97
CA VAL A 93 -12.03 -34.50 3.85
C VAL A 93 -11.38 -33.81 5.05
N LEU A 94 -10.33 -34.40 5.60
CA LEU A 94 -9.61 -33.83 6.73
C LEU A 94 -8.82 -32.57 6.34
N GLU A 95 -8.17 -32.59 5.18
CA GLU A 95 -7.55 -31.40 4.60
C GLU A 95 -8.59 -30.28 4.37
N GLU A 96 -9.79 -30.64 3.91
CA GLU A 96 -10.89 -29.69 3.72
C GLU A 96 -11.37 -29.08 5.04
N ILE A 97 -11.57 -29.90 6.08
CA ILE A 97 -11.92 -29.44 7.44
C ILE A 97 -10.87 -28.44 7.94
N MET A 98 -9.58 -28.81 7.87
CA MET A 98 -8.48 -27.95 8.31
C MET A 98 -8.46 -26.62 7.54
N ALA A 99 -8.53 -26.69 6.20
CA ALA A 99 -8.49 -25.51 5.35
C ALA A 99 -9.64 -24.54 5.64
N ASP A 100 -10.86 -25.07 5.82
CA ASP A 100 -12.04 -24.27 6.09
C ASP A 100 -12.03 -23.67 7.49
N VAL A 101 -11.67 -24.44 8.52
CA VAL A 101 -11.54 -23.96 9.90
C VAL A 101 -10.46 -22.88 9.99
N LEU A 102 -9.29 -23.09 9.38
CA LEU A 102 -8.21 -22.09 9.34
C LEU A 102 -8.61 -20.83 8.56
N SER A 103 -9.35 -20.96 7.46
CA SER A 103 -9.87 -19.83 6.70
C SER A 103 -10.90 -19.03 7.51
N ASN A 104 -11.79 -19.71 8.23
CA ASN A 104 -12.75 -19.08 9.13
C ASN A 104 -12.04 -18.36 10.30
N LEU A 105 -11.06 -19.01 10.93
CA LEU A 105 -10.21 -18.39 11.96
C LEU A 105 -9.49 -17.15 11.43
N HIS A 106 -8.99 -17.19 10.19
CA HIS A 106 -8.36 -16.02 9.56
C HIS A 106 -9.34 -14.85 9.38
N ASP A 107 -10.55 -15.12 8.90
CA ASP A 107 -11.59 -14.09 8.72
C ASP A 107 -12.04 -13.48 10.05
N ILE A 108 -12.16 -14.31 11.08
CA ILE A 108 -12.49 -13.90 12.45
C ILE A 108 -11.36 -13.05 13.03
N GLN A 109 -10.10 -13.53 12.97
CA GLN A 109 -8.95 -12.80 13.48
C GLN A 109 -8.79 -11.43 12.82
N LYS A 110 -8.94 -11.37 11.50
CA LYS A 110 -8.88 -10.12 10.73
C LYS A 110 -9.97 -9.12 11.15
N SER A 111 -11.12 -9.63 11.61
CA SER A 111 -12.22 -8.81 12.13
C SER A 111 -11.96 -8.39 13.57
N LEU A 112 -11.43 -9.27 14.41
CA LEU A 112 -11.01 -8.97 15.77
C LEU A 112 -9.94 -7.89 15.81
N ASP A 113 -8.90 -7.98 14.99
CA ASP A 113 -7.83 -6.98 14.94
C ASP A 113 -8.38 -5.60 14.53
N PHE A 114 -9.36 -5.59 13.62
CA PHE A 114 -10.06 -4.38 13.23
C PHE A 114 -10.85 -3.78 14.40
N TRP A 115 -11.67 -4.59 15.07
CA TRP A 115 -12.50 -4.12 16.19
C TRP A 115 -11.66 -3.71 17.39
N ARG A 116 -10.59 -4.44 17.71
CA ARG A 116 -9.63 -4.10 18.77
C ARG A 116 -8.96 -2.76 18.49
N SER A 117 -8.42 -2.58 17.28
CA SER A 117 -7.83 -1.30 16.85
C SER A 117 -8.84 -0.15 16.91
N ARG A 118 -10.13 -0.43 16.67
CA ARG A 118 -11.19 0.59 16.74
C ARG A 118 -11.63 0.90 18.17
N ALA A 119 -11.63 -0.09 19.04
CA ALA A 119 -11.98 0.03 20.45
C ALA A 119 -10.92 0.80 21.26
N GLU A 120 -9.64 0.66 20.89
CA GLU A 120 -8.49 1.41 21.45
C GLU A 120 -8.43 2.87 20.94
N GLY A 121 -9.24 3.24 19.94
CA GLY A 121 -9.25 4.59 19.38
C GLY A 121 -9.89 5.65 20.30
N SER A 122 -9.64 6.92 20.00
CA SER A 122 -10.24 8.05 20.72
C SER A 122 -11.77 8.09 20.57
N ASN A 123 -12.44 8.73 21.54
CA ASN A 123 -13.90 8.92 21.55
C ASN A 123 -14.42 9.57 20.25
N ALA A 124 -13.71 10.60 19.76
CA ALA A 124 -14.03 11.24 18.48
C ALA A 124 -13.96 10.25 17.31
N ARG A 125 -12.96 9.35 17.30
CA ARG A 125 -12.89 8.30 16.30
C ARG A 125 -14.08 7.37 16.47
N LYS A 126 -14.41 6.91 17.68
CA LYS A 126 -15.57 6.01 17.92
C LYS A 126 -16.89 6.62 17.42
N ALA A 127 -17.13 7.90 17.70
CA ALA A 127 -18.27 8.64 17.16
C ALA A 127 -18.26 8.70 15.62
N TYR A 128 -17.10 8.99 15.01
CA TYR A 128 -16.94 8.96 13.55
C TYR A 128 -17.29 7.58 12.95
N PHE A 129 -16.96 6.49 13.65
CA PHE A 129 -17.33 5.13 13.21
C PHE A 129 -18.84 5.00 13.08
N MET A 130 -19.54 5.39 14.16
CA MET A 130 -20.97 5.21 14.30
C MET A 130 -21.74 5.96 13.23
N ILE A 131 -21.28 7.16 12.91
CA ILE A 131 -21.94 8.04 11.94
C ILE A 131 -21.53 7.64 10.52
N PHE A 132 -20.23 7.57 10.21
CA PHE A 132 -19.77 7.50 8.81
C PHE A 132 -19.29 6.13 8.35
N GLU A 133 -18.80 5.24 9.21
CA GLU A 133 -18.12 4.01 8.75
C GLU A 133 -19.02 2.75 8.77
N ARG A 134 -20.25 2.86 9.30
CA ARG A 134 -21.25 1.77 9.32
C ARG A 134 -22.04 1.62 8.02
N GLY A 135 -21.96 2.60 7.12
CA GLY A 135 -22.66 2.63 5.84
C GLY A 135 -23.82 3.63 5.81
N PRO A 136 -24.46 3.81 4.64
CA PRO A 136 -25.39 4.90 4.42
C PRO A 136 -26.70 4.77 5.22
N THR A 137 -27.25 3.56 5.38
CA THR A 137 -28.47 3.35 6.18
C THR A 137 -28.25 3.65 7.66
N ALA A 138 -27.10 3.22 8.20
CA ALA A 138 -26.71 3.52 9.56
C ALA A 138 -26.44 5.02 9.76
N PHE A 139 -25.81 5.70 8.78
CA PHE A 139 -25.61 7.15 8.82
C PHE A 139 -26.94 7.89 8.97
N VAL A 140 -27.95 7.52 8.17
CA VAL A 140 -29.28 8.13 8.23
C VAL A 140 -29.93 7.91 9.60
N ASN A 141 -29.95 6.66 10.08
CA ASN A 141 -30.58 6.30 11.35
C ASN A 141 -29.87 6.92 12.57
N GLU A 142 -28.54 7.05 12.55
CA GLU A 142 -27.80 7.68 13.64
C GLU A 142 -27.88 9.21 13.56
N SER A 143 -27.97 9.80 12.36
CA SER A 143 -28.14 11.25 12.19
C SER A 143 -29.52 11.71 12.69
N THR A 144 -30.58 10.94 12.43
CA THR A 144 -31.92 11.26 12.97
C THR A 144 -31.94 11.18 14.50
N LYS A 145 -31.30 10.16 15.09
CA LYS A 145 -31.13 10.02 16.54
C LYS A 145 -30.25 11.11 17.15
N PHE A 146 -29.23 11.56 16.43
CA PHE A 146 -28.34 12.63 16.88
C PHE A 146 -29.06 13.98 16.88
N VAL A 147 -29.80 14.30 15.81
CA VAL A 147 -30.58 15.56 15.74
C VAL A 147 -31.65 15.62 16.82
N SER A 148 -32.35 14.51 17.09
CA SER A 148 -33.36 14.49 18.15
C SER A 148 -32.78 14.62 19.55
N LYS A 149 -31.59 14.05 19.81
CA LYS A 149 -30.93 14.10 21.13
C LYS A 149 -30.05 15.33 21.36
N SER A 150 -29.54 15.96 20.29
CA SER A 150 -28.74 17.18 20.40
C SER A 150 -29.58 18.40 20.80
N LEU A 151 -30.91 18.30 20.67
CA LEU A 151 -31.87 19.27 21.19
C LEU A 151 -32.09 19.12 22.71
N SER A 152 -31.70 17.98 23.31
CA SER A 152 -32.00 17.69 24.71
C SER A 152 -30.83 17.89 25.69
N GLU A 153 -29.55 17.90 25.29
CA GLU A 153 -28.38 18.27 26.15
C GLU A 153 -26.99 18.03 25.48
N ASP A 154 -25.92 18.58 26.09
CA ASP A 154 -24.47 18.36 25.81
C ASP A 154 -23.99 16.87 25.90
N SER A 155 -24.90 15.94 26.21
CA SER A 155 -24.66 14.51 26.48
C SER A 155 -24.71 13.62 25.23
N ALA A 156 -25.12 14.14 24.07
CA ALA A 156 -25.31 13.35 22.84
C ALA A 156 -24.01 12.67 22.36
N MET A 157 -22.87 13.35 22.45
CA MET A 157 -21.57 12.79 22.06
C MET A 157 -21.11 11.69 23.03
N GLN A 158 -21.35 11.84 24.33
CA GLN A 158 -21.02 10.84 25.34
C GLN A 158 -21.87 9.57 25.16
N HIS A 159 -23.18 9.72 24.93
CA HIS A 159 -24.07 8.61 24.64
C HIS A 159 -23.67 7.88 23.35
N LEU A 160 -23.29 8.60 22.29
CA LEU A 160 -22.76 7.99 21.06
C LEU A 160 -21.49 7.19 21.32
N CYS A 161 -20.58 7.70 22.15
CA CYS A 161 -19.34 7.00 22.50
C CYS A 161 -19.60 5.74 23.34
N GLN A 162 -20.54 5.80 24.28
CA GLN A 162 -20.94 4.65 25.10
C GLN A 162 -21.63 3.58 24.26
N SER A 163 -22.57 3.98 23.40
CA SER A 163 -23.25 3.07 22.45
C SER A 163 -22.27 2.48 21.42
N SER A 164 -21.29 3.27 20.97
CA SER A 164 -20.22 2.79 20.09
C SER A 164 -19.37 1.73 20.78
N SER A 165 -19.01 1.98 22.04
CA SER A 165 -18.18 1.06 22.83
C SER A 165 -18.94 -0.23 23.12
N SER A 166 -20.22 -0.18 23.49
CA SER A 166 -21.03 -1.40 23.70
C SER A 166 -21.16 -2.21 22.40
N HIS A 167 -21.45 -1.55 21.28
CA HIS A 167 -21.55 -2.18 19.96
C HIS A 167 -20.24 -2.86 19.52
N MET A 168 -19.07 -2.25 19.81
CA MET A 168 -17.76 -2.83 19.51
C MET A 168 -17.42 -4.00 20.45
N THR A 169 -17.69 -3.85 21.75
CA THR A 169 -17.42 -4.89 22.75
C THR A 169 -18.27 -6.13 22.51
N GLU A 170 -19.56 -5.98 22.16
CA GLU A 170 -20.42 -7.09 21.79
C GLU A 170 -19.83 -7.88 20.62
N ARG A 171 -19.49 -7.21 19.51
CA ARG A 171 -18.88 -7.87 18.34
C ARG A 171 -17.56 -8.53 18.66
N MET A 172 -16.73 -7.89 19.48
CA MET A 172 -15.47 -8.44 19.91
C MET A 172 -15.68 -9.70 20.76
N ARG A 173 -16.62 -9.69 21.70
CA ARG A 173 -16.97 -10.85 22.54
C ARG A 173 -17.38 -12.04 21.67
N VAL A 174 -18.35 -11.84 20.78
CA VAL A 174 -18.83 -12.91 19.88
C VAL A 174 -17.71 -13.49 19.02
N LEU A 175 -16.85 -12.64 18.46
CA LEU A 175 -15.74 -13.09 17.63
C LEU A 175 -14.64 -13.79 18.45
N VAL A 176 -14.40 -13.38 19.71
CA VAL A 176 -13.45 -14.04 20.61
C VAL A 176 -13.92 -15.44 20.95
N GLU A 177 -15.20 -15.60 21.26
CA GLU A 177 -15.82 -16.88 21.58
C GLU A 177 -15.90 -17.82 20.38
N LEU A 178 -16.24 -17.29 19.21
CA LEU A 178 -16.21 -18.06 17.97
C LEU A 178 -14.79 -18.55 17.65
N ARG A 179 -13.80 -17.70 17.91
CA ARG A 179 -12.39 -18.04 17.71
C ARG A 179 -11.91 -19.08 18.73
N SER A 180 -12.32 -19.01 20.00
CA SER A 180 -11.93 -19.99 21.02
C SER A 180 -12.52 -21.36 20.70
N ALA A 181 -13.82 -21.43 20.38
CA ALA A 181 -14.48 -22.68 20.01
C ALA A 181 -13.84 -23.35 18.78
N LEU A 182 -13.58 -22.57 17.71
CA LEU A 182 -12.91 -23.09 16.52
C LEU A 182 -11.45 -23.48 16.76
N ALA A 183 -10.73 -22.75 17.60
CA ALA A 183 -9.35 -23.09 17.96
C ALA A 183 -9.31 -24.36 18.81
N SER A 184 -10.21 -24.53 19.77
CA SER A 184 -10.34 -25.76 20.55
C SER A 184 -10.63 -26.97 19.66
N PHE A 185 -11.58 -26.84 18.73
CA PHE A 185 -11.87 -27.88 17.74
C PHE A 185 -10.64 -28.24 16.89
N LEU A 186 -9.94 -27.21 16.39
CA LEU A 186 -8.71 -27.39 15.61
C LEU A 186 -7.61 -28.10 16.41
N ALA A 187 -7.44 -27.75 17.69
CA ALA A 187 -6.47 -28.35 18.59
C ALA A 187 -6.76 -29.82 18.84
N GLN A 188 -8.00 -30.15 19.22
CA GLN A 188 -8.42 -31.52 19.50
C GLN A 188 -8.28 -32.40 18.25
N LEU A 189 -8.69 -31.88 17.08
CA LEU A 189 -8.49 -32.56 15.81
C LEU A 189 -7.00 -32.83 15.54
N TYR A 190 -6.15 -31.82 15.67
CA TYR A 190 -4.72 -31.92 15.38
C TYR A 190 -3.99 -32.91 16.33
N VAL A 191 -4.33 -32.89 17.62
CA VAL A 191 -3.74 -33.80 18.62
C VAL A 191 -4.19 -35.25 18.37
N GLU A 192 -5.46 -35.47 18.06
CA GLU A 192 -5.97 -36.82 17.82
C GLU A 192 -5.38 -37.45 16.56
N LEU A 193 -5.15 -36.62 15.53
CA LEU A 193 -4.52 -37.05 14.29
C LEU A 193 -3.05 -37.39 14.47
N ASP A 194 -2.31 -36.61 15.25
CA ASP A 194 -0.91 -36.92 15.59
C ASP A 194 -0.83 -38.24 16.37
N LYS A 195 -1.75 -38.46 17.32
CA LYS A 195 -1.82 -39.68 18.13
C LYS A 195 -2.14 -40.93 17.32
N ARG A 196 -3.12 -40.86 16.39
CA ARG A 196 -3.57 -42.00 15.59
C ARG A 196 -2.89 -42.12 14.23
N GLY A 197 -2.08 -41.15 13.84
CA GLY A 197 -1.47 -41.06 12.50
C GLY A 197 -0.58 -42.26 12.18
N GLU A 198 0.24 -42.72 13.14
CA GLU A 198 1.05 -43.93 12.97
C GLU A 198 0.19 -45.20 12.85
N ASP A 199 -0.87 -45.30 13.63
CA ASP A 199 -1.79 -46.45 13.61
C ASP A 199 -2.60 -46.48 12.31
N LEU A 200 -2.89 -45.31 11.72
CA LEU A 200 -3.57 -45.18 10.44
C LEU A 200 -2.72 -45.66 9.26
N VAL A 201 -1.39 -45.56 9.36
CA VAL A 201 -0.46 -46.15 8.39
C VAL A 201 -0.33 -47.65 8.61
N LYS A 202 -0.26 -48.11 9.87
CA LYS A 202 -0.04 -49.52 10.21
C LYS A 202 -1.28 -50.40 10.04
N ASN A 203 -2.47 -49.91 10.41
CA ASN A 203 -3.72 -50.67 10.47
C ASN A 203 -4.96 -49.79 10.13
N PRO A 204 -5.12 -49.35 8.86
CA PRO A 204 -6.16 -48.40 8.47
C PRO A 204 -7.59 -48.90 8.78
N GLU A 205 -7.87 -50.20 8.64
CA GLU A 205 -9.22 -50.76 8.82
C GLU A 205 -9.77 -50.59 10.24
N LYS A 206 -8.90 -50.53 11.26
CA LYS A 206 -9.31 -50.40 12.67
C LYS A 206 -9.25 -48.96 13.17
N SER A 207 -8.24 -48.21 12.75
CA SER A 207 -8.01 -46.84 13.22
C SER A 207 -8.95 -45.83 12.57
N LEU A 208 -9.39 -46.08 11.34
CA LEU A 208 -10.17 -45.13 10.54
C LEU A 208 -11.62 -44.98 11.04
N PRO A 209 -12.36 -46.06 11.36
CA PRO A 209 -13.64 -45.94 12.08
C PRO A 209 -13.49 -45.22 13.42
N SER A 210 -12.43 -45.52 14.17
CA SER A 210 -12.17 -44.86 15.46
C SER A 210 -11.91 -43.36 15.31
N LEU A 211 -11.23 -42.94 14.22
CA LEU A 211 -10.98 -41.53 13.92
C LEU A 211 -12.29 -40.80 13.57
N LEU A 212 -13.16 -41.41 12.75
CA LEU A 212 -14.45 -40.84 12.39
C LEU A 212 -15.38 -40.68 13.60
N ALA A 213 -15.41 -41.66 14.51
CA ALA A 213 -16.15 -41.57 15.76
C ALA A 213 -15.66 -40.39 16.61
N VAL A 214 -14.34 -40.21 16.74
CA VAL A 214 -13.78 -39.05 17.45
C VAL A 214 -14.14 -37.74 16.75
N ILE A 215 -14.01 -37.64 15.42
CA ILE A 215 -14.38 -36.44 14.66
C ILE A 215 -15.85 -36.06 14.92
N ASN A 216 -16.76 -37.02 14.94
CA ASN A 216 -18.16 -36.79 15.27
C ASN A 216 -18.36 -36.30 16.72
N GLY A 217 -17.58 -36.84 17.67
CA GLY A 217 -17.51 -36.32 19.03
C GLY A 217 -17.02 -34.87 19.10
N LEU A 218 -16.01 -34.51 18.29
CA LEU A 218 -15.51 -33.13 18.18
C LEU A 218 -16.57 -32.15 17.65
N PHE A 219 -17.35 -32.56 16.64
CA PHE A 219 -18.50 -31.77 16.17
C PHE A 219 -19.56 -31.59 17.26
N SER A 220 -19.82 -32.62 18.07
CA SER A 220 -20.76 -32.55 19.19
C SER A 220 -20.27 -31.58 20.29
N ASN A 221 -18.97 -31.58 20.61
CA ASN A 221 -18.37 -30.62 21.54
C ASN A 221 -18.46 -29.17 21.01
N LEU A 222 -18.26 -29.00 19.70
CA LEU A 222 -18.39 -27.71 19.03
C LEU A 222 -19.84 -27.20 19.06
N GLU A 223 -20.82 -28.10 18.88
CA GLU A 223 -22.24 -27.81 19.02
C GLU A 223 -22.59 -27.29 20.43
N GLY A 224 -22.08 -27.96 21.47
CA GLY A 224 -22.26 -27.52 22.85
C GLY A 224 -21.69 -26.13 23.11
N SER A 225 -20.51 -25.84 22.54
CA SER A 225 -19.86 -24.53 22.66
C SER A 225 -20.67 -23.41 22.00
N PHE A 226 -21.25 -23.65 20.82
CA PHE A 226 -22.11 -22.68 20.15
C PHE A 226 -23.48 -22.54 20.81
N SER A 227 -24.04 -23.62 21.36
CA SER A 227 -25.32 -23.58 22.08
C SER A 227 -25.24 -22.70 23.32
N HIS A 228 -24.13 -22.79 24.08
CA HIS A 228 -23.87 -21.89 25.21
C HIS A 228 -23.85 -20.42 24.78
N LEU A 229 -23.18 -20.13 23.66
CA LEU A 229 -23.10 -18.76 23.11
C LEU A 229 -24.45 -18.20 22.63
N HIS A 230 -25.35 -19.07 22.19
CA HIS A 230 -26.72 -18.68 21.88
C HIS A 230 -27.52 -18.38 23.15
N ALA A 231 -27.46 -19.25 24.16
CA ALA A 231 -28.20 -19.11 25.40
C ALA A 231 -27.79 -17.85 26.19
N GLU A 232 -26.49 -17.57 26.30
CA GLU A 232 -25.98 -16.36 26.97
C GLU A 232 -26.49 -15.07 26.29
N ARG A 233 -26.76 -15.10 24.98
CA ARG A 233 -27.20 -13.92 24.23
C ARG A 233 -28.71 -13.70 24.26
N GLU A 234 -29.51 -14.77 24.32
CA GLU A 234 -30.96 -14.64 24.45
C GLU A 234 -31.34 -13.86 25.72
N CYS A 235 -30.53 -13.99 26.78
CA CYS A 235 -30.67 -13.19 28.01
C CYS A 235 -30.27 -11.70 27.86
N ASP A 236 -29.43 -11.34 26.90
CA ASP A 236 -28.78 -10.01 26.82
C ASP A 236 -29.34 -9.07 25.72
N SER A 237 -30.31 -9.51 24.90
CA SER A 237 -30.62 -8.80 23.64
C SER A 237 -31.65 -7.65 23.75
N SER A 238 -31.20 -6.41 23.53
CA SER A 238 -32.03 -5.23 23.19
C SER A 238 -31.68 -4.59 21.84
N VAL A 239 -30.68 -5.13 21.12
CA VAL A 239 -30.11 -4.51 19.93
C VAL A 239 -30.08 -5.48 18.74
N ASP A 240 -31.00 -5.23 17.81
CA ASP A 240 -30.93 -5.55 16.37
C ASP A 240 -30.95 -7.03 15.94
N GLY A 241 -32.15 -7.48 15.56
CA GLY A 241 -32.40 -8.51 14.54
C GLY A 241 -32.29 -9.97 14.98
N SER A 242 -33.29 -10.76 14.57
CA SER A 242 -33.39 -12.22 14.70
C SER A 242 -32.03 -12.91 14.51
N TYR A 243 -31.56 -13.60 15.55
CA TYR A 243 -30.33 -14.38 15.50
C TYR A 243 -30.57 -15.69 14.74
N PRO A 244 -29.56 -16.24 14.04
CA PRO A 244 -29.70 -17.53 13.40
C PRO A 244 -30.04 -18.62 14.44
N MET A 245 -30.84 -19.60 14.03
CA MET A 245 -31.19 -20.79 14.80
C MET A 245 -29.92 -21.48 15.36
N PRO A 246 -29.97 -22.09 16.55
CA PRO A 246 -28.87 -22.89 17.08
C PRO A 246 -28.38 -23.92 16.06
N LEU A 247 -27.06 -24.06 15.94
CA LEU A 247 -26.44 -25.07 15.08
C LEU A 247 -26.70 -26.45 15.69
N VAL A 248 -27.22 -27.38 14.90
CA VAL A 248 -27.40 -28.79 15.28
C VAL A 248 -26.78 -29.67 14.20
N PHE A 249 -25.79 -30.48 14.56
CA PHE A 249 -25.15 -31.41 13.64
C PHE A 249 -25.95 -32.71 13.53
N ASP A 250 -25.82 -33.38 12.38
CA ASP A 250 -26.38 -34.71 12.23
C ASP A 250 -25.48 -35.69 12.99
N ARG A 251 -26.07 -36.56 13.82
CA ARG A 251 -25.34 -37.55 14.62
C ARG A 251 -25.08 -38.80 13.78
N LEU A 252 -23.91 -39.42 13.99
CA LEU A 252 -23.69 -40.80 13.55
C LEU A 252 -24.76 -41.70 14.22
N PRO A 253 -25.35 -42.66 13.48
CA PRO A 253 -26.12 -43.72 14.13
C PRO A 253 -25.22 -44.44 15.14
N GLU A 254 -25.79 -44.89 16.27
CA GLU A 254 -25.09 -45.64 17.31
C GLU A 254 -24.58 -46.98 16.75
N VAL A 255 -23.46 -46.94 16.03
CA VAL A 255 -22.74 -48.14 15.61
C VAL A 255 -21.86 -48.53 16.80
N ASN A 256 -22.14 -49.71 17.35
CA ASN A 256 -21.52 -50.27 18.54
C ASN A 256 -20.01 -49.96 18.60
N GLU A 257 -19.58 -49.31 19.69
CA GLU A 257 -18.16 -49.08 20.01
C GLU A 257 -17.39 -50.41 20.20
N GLU A 258 -18.11 -51.54 20.26
CA GLU A 258 -17.61 -52.89 20.42
C GLU A 258 -17.24 -53.54 19.08
N GLY A 259 -16.12 -53.12 18.49
CA GLY A 259 -15.21 -54.01 17.76
C GLY A 259 -15.68 -54.71 16.47
N SER A 260 -16.88 -54.48 15.94
CA SER A 260 -17.25 -55.02 14.62
C SER A 260 -16.74 -54.13 13.50
N GLN A 261 -15.99 -54.71 12.55
CA GLN A 261 -15.55 -54.06 11.32
C GLN A 261 -16.71 -53.27 10.70
N TRP A 262 -16.55 -51.96 10.59
CA TRP A 262 -17.48 -51.13 9.81
C TRP A 262 -17.46 -51.65 8.37
N THR A 263 -18.63 -51.82 7.79
CA THR A 263 -18.75 -52.12 6.37
C THR A 263 -18.30 -50.91 5.54
N ASP A 264 -17.80 -51.13 4.32
CA ASP A 264 -17.37 -50.04 3.41
C ASP A 264 -18.49 -49.01 3.15
N CYS A 265 -19.76 -49.46 3.20
CA CYS A 265 -20.94 -48.60 3.10
C CYS A 265 -21.09 -47.67 4.32
N GLU A 266 -21.02 -48.21 5.55
CA GLU A 266 -21.08 -47.41 6.79
C GLU A 266 -19.92 -46.42 6.87
N LEU A 267 -18.75 -46.83 6.39
CA LEU A 267 -17.58 -45.97 6.28
C LEU A 267 -17.83 -44.79 5.35
N THR A 268 -18.33 -45.07 4.14
CA THR A 268 -18.67 -44.05 3.16
C THR A 268 -19.75 -43.09 3.68
N ASP A 269 -20.77 -43.62 4.37
CA ASP A 269 -21.85 -42.83 4.94
C ASP A 269 -21.37 -41.90 6.06
N ALA A 270 -20.46 -42.37 6.91
CA ALA A 270 -19.84 -41.54 7.94
C ALA A 270 -18.93 -40.44 7.36
N ILE A 271 -18.18 -40.74 6.29
CA ILE A 271 -17.39 -39.72 5.57
C ILE A 271 -18.31 -38.63 5.00
N ASN A 272 -19.42 -39.06 4.36
CA ASN A 272 -20.42 -38.13 3.81
C ASN A 272 -21.09 -37.29 4.91
N LEU A 273 -21.35 -37.89 6.07
CA LEU A 273 -21.90 -37.21 7.24
C LEU A 273 -20.96 -36.12 7.76
N VAL A 274 -19.66 -36.41 7.86
CA VAL A 274 -18.63 -35.43 8.25
C VAL A 274 -18.60 -34.26 7.27
N HIS A 275 -18.65 -34.54 5.96
CA HIS A 275 -18.70 -33.48 4.94
C HIS A 275 -19.97 -32.62 5.08
N LYS A 276 -21.13 -33.24 5.28
CA LYS A 276 -22.41 -32.54 5.51
C LYS A 276 -22.37 -31.67 6.77
N ASN A 277 -21.79 -32.17 7.86
CA ASN A 277 -21.60 -31.41 9.09
C ASN A 277 -20.63 -30.23 8.90
N LEU A 278 -19.58 -30.39 8.10
CA LEU A 278 -18.70 -29.29 7.71
C LEU A 278 -19.44 -28.20 6.91
N GLU A 279 -20.30 -28.58 5.95
CA GLU A 279 -21.13 -27.62 5.21
C GLU A 279 -22.09 -26.85 6.13
N LYS A 280 -22.74 -27.55 7.06
CA LYS A 280 -23.59 -26.92 8.09
C LYS A 280 -22.80 -25.92 8.92
N LEU A 281 -21.61 -26.32 9.41
CA LEU A 281 -20.72 -25.44 10.17
C LEU A 281 -20.36 -24.18 9.36
N ASN A 282 -19.92 -24.35 8.12
CA ASN A 282 -19.58 -23.25 7.23
C ASN A 282 -20.78 -22.31 6.97
N SER A 283 -21.97 -22.87 6.79
CA SER A 283 -23.19 -22.08 6.58
C SER A 283 -23.51 -21.21 7.81
N TYR A 284 -23.41 -21.79 9.00
CA TYR A 284 -23.64 -21.10 10.28
C TYR A 284 -22.57 -20.03 10.54
N LEU A 285 -21.29 -20.38 10.36
CA LEU A 285 -20.18 -19.44 10.48
C LEU A 285 -20.30 -18.29 9.49
N SER A 286 -20.74 -18.53 8.26
CA SER A 286 -20.94 -17.47 7.26
C SER A 286 -21.98 -16.43 7.72
N VAL A 287 -23.08 -16.87 8.33
CA VAL A 287 -24.10 -15.97 8.89
C VAL A 287 -23.59 -15.25 10.14
N MET A 288 -23.00 -15.99 11.08
CA MET A 288 -22.52 -15.43 12.35
C MET A 288 -21.33 -14.49 12.18
N VAL A 289 -20.31 -14.90 11.43
CA VAL A 289 -19.19 -14.04 11.05
C VAL A 289 -19.71 -12.90 10.18
N GLY A 290 -20.64 -13.14 9.25
CA GLY A 290 -21.25 -12.10 8.42
C GLY A 290 -21.80 -10.91 9.21
N LYS A 291 -22.53 -11.17 10.31
CA LYS A 291 -23.11 -10.12 11.18
C LYS A 291 -22.06 -9.34 11.99
N HIS A 292 -20.98 -10.00 12.41
CA HIS A 292 -19.98 -9.42 13.34
C HIS A 292 -18.65 -9.03 12.66
N ARG A 293 -18.46 -9.36 11.38
CA ARG A 293 -17.24 -9.08 10.61
C ARG A 293 -17.03 -7.58 10.45
N LYS A 294 -15.77 -7.21 10.23
CA LYS A 294 -15.43 -5.84 9.86
C LYS A 294 -16.19 -5.37 8.61
N PRO A 295 -16.65 -4.12 8.55
CA PRO A 295 -17.30 -3.58 7.35
C PRO A 295 -16.42 -3.70 6.11
N ARG A 296 -17.05 -3.88 4.93
CA ARG A 296 -16.32 -3.95 3.65
C ARG A 296 -15.65 -2.60 3.37
N ARG A 297 -14.59 -2.58 2.55
CA ARG A 297 -13.93 -1.31 2.15
C ARG A 297 -14.91 -0.33 1.49
N MET A 298 -15.87 -0.83 0.72
CA MET A 298 -16.95 -0.02 0.14
C MET A 298 -17.81 0.63 1.21
N THR A 299 -18.14 -0.10 2.27
CA THR A 299 -18.90 0.41 3.42
C THR A 299 -18.08 1.40 4.24
N LEU A 300 -16.77 1.18 4.43
CA LEU A 300 -15.93 2.10 5.21
C LEU A 300 -15.69 3.44 4.50
N TYR A 301 -15.46 3.40 3.19
CA TYR A 301 -15.14 4.60 2.40
C TYR A 301 -16.32 5.03 1.52
N TRP A 302 -17.56 4.69 1.88
CA TRP A 302 -18.74 4.97 1.06
C TRP A 302 -18.86 6.45 0.76
N VAL A 303 -18.56 7.34 1.72
CA VAL A 303 -18.55 8.80 1.54
C VAL A 303 -17.58 9.22 0.44
N ARG A 304 -16.39 8.61 0.38
CA ARG A 304 -15.41 8.92 -0.66
C ARG A 304 -15.84 8.38 -2.02
N TYR A 305 -16.46 7.20 -2.06
CA TYR A 305 -16.98 6.63 -3.29
C TYR A 305 -18.20 7.38 -3.81
N THR A 306 -19.11 7.82 -2.94
CA THR A 306 -20.27 8.63 -3.34
C THR A 306 -19.84 10.02 -3.78
N CYS A 307 -18.93 10.67 -3.05
CA CYS A 307 -18.34 11.94 -3.48
C CYS A 307 -17.59 11.79 -4.80
N GLY A 308 -16.81 10.72 -4.96
CA GLY A 308 -16.12 10.41 -6.21
C GLY A 308 -17.08 10.10 -7.36
N ALA A 309 -18.17 9.37 -7.12
CA ALA A 309 -19.19 9.06 -8.12
C ALA A 309 -19.98 10.31 -8.53
N VAL A 310 -20.33 11.17 -7.58
CA VAL A 310 -20.95 12.48 -7.86
C VAL A 310 -19.98 13.37 -8.65
N GLY A 311 -18.72 13.43 -8.24
CA GLY A 311 -17.68 14.16 -8.97
C GLY A 311 -17.47 13.64 -10.38
N LEU A 312 -17.40 12.31 -10.55
CA LEU A 312 -17.32 11.67 -11.87
C LEU A 312 -18.57 11.94 -12.71
N SER A 313 -19.76 11.93 -12.10
CA SER A 313 -21.02 12.22 -12.80
C SER A 313 -21.04 13.67 -13.31
N VAL A 314 -20.72 14.65 -12.45
CA VAL A 314 -20.59 16.06 -12.84
C VAL A 314 -19.52 16.24 -13.90
N PHE A 315 -18.36 15.58 -13.75
CA PHE A 315 -17.30 15.61 -14.74
C PHE A 315 -17.71 14.98 -16.06
N SER A 316 -18.49 13.89 -16.04
CA SER A 316 -18.99 13.22 -17.24
C SER A 316 -20.02 14.08 -17.96
N ILE A 317 -20.90 14.76 -17.23
CA ILE A 317 -21.85 15.73 -17.80
C ILE A 317 -21.11 16.92 -18.39
N TRP A 318 -20.11 17.46 -17.68
CA TRP A 318 -19.25 18.52 -18.19
C TRP A 318 -18.51 18.09 -19.47
N LEU A 319 -17.93 16.90 -19.46
CA LEU A 319 -17.20 16.33 -20.58
C LEU A 319 -18.12 16.08 -21.78
N LEU A 320 -19.32 15.52 -21.55
CA LEU A 320 -20.31 15.30 -22.60
C LEU A 320 -20.76 16.64 -23.21
N ARG A 321 -20.95 17.67 -22.38
CA ARG A 321 -21.34 19.01 -22.84
C ARG A 321 -20.26 19.71 -23.68
N HIS A 322 -18.99 19.45 -23.41
CA HIS A 322 -17.85 19.99 -24.18
C HIS A 322 -17.32 19.02 -25.26
N SER A 323 -17.97 17.86 -25.44
CA SER A 323 -17.62 16.85 -26.45
C SER A 323 -18.41 17.05 -27.73
N SER A 324 -17.85 16.58 -28.85
CA SER A 324 -18.45 16.70 -30.19
C SER A 324 -19.80 15.98 -30.30
N LEU A 325 -20.11 15.05 -29.39
CA LEU A 325 -21.42 14.39 -29.25
C LEU A 325 -22.57 15.37 -28.93
N MET A 326 -22.30 16.50 -28.25
CA MET A 326 -23.29 17.57 -27.99
C MET A 326 -23.03 18.82 -28.83
N GLY A 327 -22.17 18.73 -29.85
CA GLY A 327 -21.96 19.78 -30.84
C GLY A 327 -20.92 20.84 -30.49
N SER A 328 -20.13 20.67 -29.41
CA SER A 328 -18.97 21.53 -29.13
C SER A 328 -17.67 20.84 -29.55
N SER A 329 -16.80 21.54 -30.27
CA SER A 329 -15.45 21.08 -30.64
C SER A 329 -14.37 21.49 -29.64
N ASP A 330 -14.75 22.00 -28.45
CA ASP A 330 -13.82 22.53 -27.45
C ASP A 330 -12.76 21.50 -27.02
N ILE A 331 -13.14 20.24 -26.78
CA ILE A 331 -12.18 19.20 -26.38
C ILE A 331 -11.19 18.89 -27.51
N GLU A 332 -11.65 18.85 -28.76
CA GLU A 332 -10.79 18.60 -29.92
C GLU A 332 -9.79 19.75 -30.11
N ASN A 333 -10.25 20.99 -29.93
CA ASN A 333 -9.41 22.18 -29.95
C ASN A 333 -8.38 22.15 -28.80
N TRP A 334 -8.80 21.87 -27.56
CA TRP A 334 -7.86 21.80 -26.43
C TRP A 334 -6.82 20.68 -26.58
N VAL A 335 -7.19 19.54 -27.17
CA VAL A 335 -6.24 18.46 -27.45
C VAL A 335 -5.26 18.87 -28.55
N HIS A 336 -5.73 19.60 -29.56
CA HIS A 336 -4.87 20.16 -30.60
C HIS A 336 -3.90 21.18 -30.01
N ASP A 337 -4.42 22.16 -29.25
CA ASP A 337 -3.64 23.20 -28.59
C ASP A 337 -2.62 22.61 -27.61
N ALA A 338 -3.00 21.58 -26.84
CA ALA A 338 -2.10 20.89 -25.92
C ALA A 338 -0.99 20.12 -26.66
N LYS A 339 -1.33 19.50 -27.80
CA LYS A 339 -0.35 18.82 -28.65
C LYS A 339 0.62 19.82 -29.27
N GLU A 340 0.11 20.93 -29.79
CA GLU A 340 0.92 21.99 -30.39
C GLU A 340 1.82 22.65 -29.34
N ALA A 341 1.30 22.95 -28.15
CA ALA A 341 2.08 23.48 -27.02
C ALA A 341 3.16 22.48 -26.54
N THR A 342 2.86 21.18 -26.50
CA THR A 342 3.84 20.16 -26.12
C THR A 342 4.92 20.01 -27.19
N MET A 343 4.54 20.08 -28.47
CA MET A 343 5.46 19.99 -29.59
C MET A 343 6.37 21.23 -29.67
N SER A 344 5.83 22.43 -29.51
CA SER A 344 6.60 23.68 -29.40
C SER A 344 7.50 23.64 -28.18
N PHE A 345 7.02 23.24 -27.00
CA PHE A 345 7.90 23.12 -25.83
C PHE A 345 9.04 22.13 -26.07
N PHE A 346 8.79 20.97 -26.66
CA PHE A 346 9.83 19.98 -26.94
C PHE A 346 10.82 20.47 -27.99
N SER A 347 10.33 21.08 -29.08
CA SER A 347 11.16 21.70 -30.11
C SER A 347 12.05 22.79 -29.51
N ASP A 348 11.44 23.74 -28.81
CA ASP A 348 12.08 24.99 -28.39
C ASP A 348 12.98 24.79 -27.16
N HIS A 349 12.62 23.90 -26.24
CA HIS A 349 13.36 23.71 -24.98
C HIS A 349 14.22 22.43 -24.92
N VAL A 350 14.00 21.44 -25.79
CA VAL A 350 14.75 20.18 -25.77
C VAL A 350 15.54 19.98 -27.07
N GLU A 351 14.90 20.10 -28.23
CA GLU A 351 15.52 19.82 -29.51
C GLU A 351 16.52 20.92 -29.93
N GLN A 352 16.09 22.19 -29.94
CA GLN A 352 16.95 23.32 -30.33
C GLN A 352 18.19 23.47 -29.45
N PRO A 353 18.11 23.40 -28.10
CA PRO A 353 19.31 23.49 -27.28
C PRO A 353 20.26 22.30 -27.45
N LEU A 354 19.74 21.08 -27.61
CA LEU A 354 20.60 19.90 -27.84
C LEU A 354 21.28 19.93 -29.21
N LEU A 355 20.59 20.37 -30.26
CA LEU A 355 21.17 20.53 -31.59
C LEU A 355 22.22 21.64 -31.60
N SER A 356 21.93 22.78 -30.96
CA SER A 356 22.89 23.88 -30.83
C SER A 356 24.14 23.47 -30.04
N ILE A 357 23.98 22.79 -28.89
CA ILE A 357 25.11 22.26 -28.12
C ILE A 357 25.89 21.21 -28.90
N ARG A 358 25.22 20.32 -29.64
CA ARG A 358 25.87 19.33 -30.50
C ARG A 358 26.70 20.01 -31.58
N ASP A 359 26.12 20.98 -32.28
CA ASP A 359 26.75 21.64 -33.41
C ASP A 359 27.88 22.57 -32.94
N GLU A 360 27.72 23.25 -31.81
CA GLU A 360 28.76 24.05 -31.19
C GLU A 360 29.90 23.18 -30.63
N LEU A 361 29.60 22.04 -29.99
CA LEU A 361 30.64 21.07 -29.59
C LEU A 361 31.35 20.49 -30.82
N PHE A 362 30.62 20.07 -31.85
CA PHE A 362 31.20 19.54 -33.08
C PHE A 362 32.06 20.58 -33.80
N ASP A 363 31.61 21.83 -33.87
CA ASP A 363 32.36 22.92 -34.50
C ASP A 363 33.57 23.33 -33.65
N THR A 364 33.47 23.29 -32.32
CA THR A 364 34.59 23.53 -31.40
C THR A 364 35.63 22.40 -31.48
N PHE A 365 35.21 21.14 -31.60
CA PHE A 365 36.14 20.01 -31.82
C PHE A 365 36.81 20.09 -33.21
N ARG A 366 36.10 20.60 -34.22
CA ARG A 366 36.63 20.79 -35.58
C ARG A 366 37.58 21.99 -35.68
N LYS A 367 37.26 23.11 -35.03
CA LYS A 367 38.08 24.33 -34.96
C LYS A 367 39.30 24.19 -34.05
N ARG A 368 39.25 23.35 -33.00
CA ARG A 368 40.44 23.06 -32.16
C ARG A 368 41.58 22.38 -32.94
N HIS A 369 41.30 21.68 -34.04
CA HIS A 369 42.34 21.19 -34.97
C HIS A 369 42.85 22.27 -35.94
N LYS A 370 42.19 23.42 -36.01
CA LYS A 370 42.49 24.57 -36.87
C LYS A 370 42.93 25.81 -36.05
N GLY A 371 43.42 25.60 -34.83
CA GLY A 371 43.99 26.66 -33.97
C GLY A 371 45.51 26.84 -34.11
N VAL A 372 46.13 26.20 -35.12
CA VAL A 372 47.58 26.36 -35.40
C VAL A 372 47.86 27.61 -36.25
N MET A 373 46.82 28.29 -36.75
CA MET A 373 46.94 29.48 -37.61
C MET A 373 46.52 30.77 -36.89
N GLU A 374 46.92 30.92 -35.62
CA GLU A 374 46.95 32.22 -34.91
C GLU A 374 48.36 32.60 -34.46
N THR A 375 49.31 31.65 -34.47
CA THR A 375 50.72 31.96 -34.16
C THR A 375 51.46 32.60 -35.34
N GLU A 376 51.00 32.35 -36.57
CA GLU A 376 51.61 32.88 -37.79
C GLU A 376 51.17 34.34 -38.07
N GLU A 377 49.91 34.70 -37.78
CA GLU A 377 49.40 36.06 -37.95
C GLU A 377 49.94 37.03 -36.88
N VAL A 378 50.15 36.54 -35.66
CA VAL A 378 50.80 37.30 -34.57
C VAL A 378 52.29 37.50 -34.86
N GLN A 379 52.97 36.51 -35.45
CA GLN A 379 54.36 36.66 -35.87
C GLN A 379 54.50 37.65 -37.03
N LEU A 380 53.59 37.63 -38.02
CA LEU A 380 53.61 38.55 -39.17
C LEU A 380 53.36 40.01 -38.75
N THR A 381 52.52 40.24 -37.74
CA THR A 381 52.26 41.59 -37.21
C THR A 381 53.41 42.10 -36.34
N GLN A 382 54.04 41.24 -35.54
CA GLN A 382 55.26 41.57 -34.78
C GLN A 382 56.42 41.95 -35.71
N ASP A 383 56.61 41.20 -36.80
CA ASP A 383 57.65 41.47 -37.81
C ASP A 383 57.42 42.78 -38.57
N SER A 384 56.16 43.10 -38.86
CA SER A 384 55.77 44.36 -39.50
C SER A 384 56.01 45.55 -38.58
N LEU A 385 55.69 45.42 -37.29
CA LEU A 385 55.94 46.44 -36.26
C LEU A 385 57.45 46.69 -36.08
N HIS A 386 58.24 45.61 -36.01
CA HIS A 386 59.70 45.69 -35.87
C HIS A 386 60.36 46.40 -37.07
N ARG A 387 59.92 46.11 -38.31
CA ARG A 387 60.40 46.81 -39.52
C ARG A 387 59.97 48.27 -39.56
N MET A 388 58.78 48.60 -39.07
CA MET A 388 58.28 49.97 -39.05
C MET A 388 59.04 50.84 -38.03
N LEU A 389 59.32 50.29 -36.84
CA LEU A 389 60.13 50.92 -35.80
C LEU A 389 61.58 51.16 -36.25
N ARG A 390 62.19 50.17 -36.93
CA ARG A 390 63.55 50.28 -37.47
C ARG A 390 63.65 51.37 -38.55
N ASN A 391 62.71 51.38 -39.51
CA ASN A 391 62.67 52.39 -40.58
C ASN A 391 62.48 53.81 -40.03
N PHE A 392 61.69 53.97 -38.97
CA PHE A 392 61.46 55.27 -38.34
C PHE A 392 62.74 55.78 -37.63
N CYS A 393 63.47 54.90 -36.94
CA CYS A 393 64.73 55.26 -36.29
C CYS A 393 65.84 55.63 -37.31
N GLU A 394 65.93 54.91 -38.43
CA GLU A 394 66.90 55.18 -39.52
C GLU A 394 66.60 56.49 -40.26
N GLN A 395 65.32 56.89 -40.38
CA GLN A 395 64.94 58.15 -41.02
C GLN A 395 65.11 59.36 -40.08
N ALA A 396 64.89 59.17 -38.77
CA ALA A 396 64.94 60.25 -37.79
C ALA A 396 66.37 60.61 -37.31
N THR A 397 67.29 59.66 -37.32
CA THR A 397 68.69 59.86 -36.89
C THR A 397 69.58 59.63 -38.09
N ARG A 398 70.16 60.69 -38.67
CA ARG A 398 70.99 60.63 -39.89
C ARG A 398 72.39 60.02 -39.64
N GLU A 399 72.45 58.95 -38.85
CA GLU A 399 73.62 58.14 -38.53
C GLU A 399 73.16 56.70 -38.20
N LYS A 400 73.87 55.68 -38.68
CA LYS A 400 73.44 54.27 -38.64
C LYS A 400 73.43 53.72 -37.21
N VAL A 401 72.28 53.19 -36.78
CA VAL A 401 72.11 52.46 -35.51
C VAL A 401 72.68 51.03 -35.66
N PRO A 402 73.34 50.43 -34.64
CA PRO A 402 73.91 49.08 -34.73
C PRO A 402 72.83 47.98 -34.73
N ASP A 403 73.10 46.87 -35.42
CA ASP A 403 72.12 45.80 -35.76
C ASP A 403 71.46 45.01 -34.60
N ASN A 404 71.79 45.30 -33.32
CA ASN A 404 71.30 44.58 -32.13
C ASN A 404 70.76 45.52 -31.03
N ALA A 405 69.81 46.40 -31.35
CA ALA A 405 69.07 47.17 -30.33
C ALA A 405 67.73 46.49 -29.98
N SER A 406 67.38 46.47 -28.69
CA SER A 406 66.11 45.92 -28.18
C SER A 406 64.94 46.85 -28.54
N ASP A 407 63.78 46.27 -28.87
CA ASP A 407 62.53 47.00 -29.21
C ASP A 407 62.14 48.07 -28.18
N GLN A 408 62.54 47.87 -26.93
CA GLN A 408 62.22 48.75 -25.81
C GLN A 408 63.06 50.04 -25.82
N GLU A 409 64.34 49.98 -26.21
CA GLU A 409 65.23 51.14 -26.32
C GLU A 409 64.89 51.99 -27.54
N MET A 410 64.51 51.35 -28.66
CA MET A 410 64.04 52.04 -29.86
C MET A 410 62.71 52.76 -29.61
N LEU A 411 61.83 52.20 -28.79
CA LEU A 411 60.55 52.82 -28.42
C LEU A 411 60.76 54.04 -27.49
N GLU A 412 61.75 54.02 -26.60
CA GLU A 412 62.06 55.12 -25.68
C GLU A 412 62.63 56.36 -26.41
N VAL A 413 63.48 56.14 -27.44
CA VAL A 413 63.97 57.21 -28.32
C VAL A 413 62.85 57.85 -29.12
N VAL A 414 61.88 57.05 -29.59
CA VAL A 414 60.68 57.54 -30.28
C VAL A 414 59.79 58.35 -29.33
N MET A 415 59.60 57.88 -28.09
CA MET A 415 58.78 58.59 -27.08
C MET A 415 59.40 59.91 -26.63
N ASN A 416 60.73 59.99 -26.46
CA ASN A 416 61.42 61.22 -26.04
C ASN A 416 61.42 62.30 -27.16
N ARG A 417 61.37 61.88 -28.44
CA ARG A 417 61.21 62.80 -29.58
C ARG A 417 59.74 63.22 -29.78
N TYR A 418 58.82 62.29 -29.59
CA TYR A 418 57.38 62.52 -29.58
C TYR A 418 56.97 63.57 -28.55
N GLU A 419 57.56 63.52 -27.35
CA GLU A 419 57.35 64.51 -26.29
C GLU A 419 57.87 65.91 -26.66
N LYS A 420 58.97 65.98 -27.43
CA LYS A 420 59.59 67.25 -27.87
C LYS A 420 58.85 67.89 -29.07
N GLU A 421 58.22 67.09 -29.93
CA GLU A 421 57.41 67.57 -31.06
C GLU A 421 55.96 67.87 -30.69
N LEU A 422 55.46 67.35 -29.56
CA LEU A 422 54.13 67.67 -29.03
C LEU A 422 53.98 69.15 -28.61
N VAL A 423 55.09 69.87 -28.47
CA VAL A 423 55.12 71.30 -28.08
C VAL A 423 54.54 72.21 -29.18
N HIS A 424 54.48 71.77 -30.44
CA HIS A 424 53.85 72.52 -31.55
C HIS A 424 52.82 71.66 -32.33
N PRO A 425 51.59 71.50 -31.79
CA PRO A 425 50.64 70.47 -32.22
C PRO A 425 50.01 70.68 -33.60
N ILE A 426 50.01 71.90 -34.16
CA ILE A 426 49.32 72.20 -35.43
C ILE A 426 50.26 72.10 -36.63
N HIS A 427 51.55 72.43 -36.46
CA HIS A 427 52.51 72.39 -37.56
C HIS A 427 53.02 70.96 -37.85
N ASN A 428 53.20 70.14 -36.81
CA ASN A 428 53.72 68.76 -36.97
C ASN A 428 52.66 67.70 -37.31
N LEU A 429 51.37 68.06 -37.28
CA LEU A 429 50.28 67.18 -37.71
C LEU A 429 50.23 67.06 -39.26
N LEU A 430 50.75 68.07 -39.96
CA LEU A 430 50.82 68.14 -41.42
C LEU A 430 52.09 67.54 -42.02
N SER A 431 53.14 67.29 -41.21
CA SER A 431 54.41 66.71 -41.67
C SER A 431 54.45 65.17 -41.66
N GLY A 432 53.36 64.49 -41.26
CA GLY A 432 53.11 63.09 -41.61
C GLY A 432 53.51 62.02 -40.58
N GLU A 433 54.26 62.34 -39.53
CA GLU A 433 54.71 61.36 -38.53
C GLU A 433 53.75 61.23 -37.34
N LEU A 434 53.13 62.33 -36.89
CA LEU A 434 52.18 62.34 -35.77
C LEU A 434 50.82 61.71 -36.13
N ALA A 435 50.40 61.84 -37.40
CA ALA A 435 49.24 61.15 -37.95
C ALA A 435 49.40 59.62 -37.95
N ARG A 436 50.63 59.11 -38.09
CA ARG A 436 50.92 57.67 -38.02
C ARG A 436 50.82 57.14 -36.60
N GLY A 437 51.33 57.87 -35.60
CA GLY A 437 51.17 57.52 -34.18
C GLY A 437 49.70 57.44 -33.75
N LEU A 438 48.88 58.40 -34.22
CA LEU A 438 47.45 58.42 -33.96
C LEU A 438 46.70 57.27 -34.67
N LEU A 439 47.11 56.92 -35.89
CA LEU A 439 46.57 55.75 -36.61
C LEU A 439 46.90 54.43 -35.90
N ILE A 440 48.11 54.30 -35.36
CA ILE A 440 48.53 53.14 -34.57
C ILE A 440 47.67 53.03 -33.30
N GLN A 441 47.39 54.15 -32.64
CA GLN A 441 46.57 54.17 -31.43
C GLN A 441 45.11 53.80 -31.71
N VAL A 442 44.55 54.23 -32.85
CA VAL A 442 43.20 53.82 -33.29
C VAL A 442 43.16 52.33 -33.64
N GLN A 443 44.21 51.81 -34.28
CA GLN A 443 44.30 50.38 -34.59
C GLN A 443 44.46 49.53 -33.33
N LYS A 444 45.23 49.99 -32.34
CA LYS A 444 45.35 49.32 -31.04
C LYS A 444 44.04 49.34 -30.26
N LEU A 445 43.34 50.47 -30.25
CA LEU A 445 42.02 50.58 -29.61
C LEU A 445 40.98 49.67 -30.29
N LYS A 446 41.01 49.58 -31.61
CA LYS A 446 40.12 48.68 -32.35
C LYS A 446 40.41 47.22 -32.01
N LEU A 447 41.69 46.82 -31.94
CA LEU A 447 42.11 45.49 -31.53
C LEU A 447 41.66 45.17 -30.09
N ASP A 448 41.81 46.12 -29.17
CA ASP A 448 41.40 45.95 -27.77
C ASP A 448 39.87 45.87 -27.63
N ILE A 449 39.09 46.58 -28.45
CA ILE A 449 37.63 46.46 -28.52
C ILE A 449 37.21 45.12 -29.13
N GLU A 450 37.86 44.66 -30.20
CA GLU A 450 37.58 43.37 -30.82
C GLU A 450 37.89 42.21 -29.85
N THR A 451 38.97 42.33 -29.07
CA THR A 451 39.35 41.35 -28.03
C THR A 451 38.33 41.35 -26.88
N ALA A 452 37.93 42.53 -26.39
CA ALA A 452 36.89 42.64 -25.36
C ALA A 452 35.50 42.17 -25.87
N MET A 453 35.22 42.31 -27.16
CA MET A 453 33.98 41.81 -27.78
C MET A 453 33.94 40.28 -27.82
N LEU A 454 35.09 39.62 -28.02
CA LEU A 454 35.20 38.16 -27.95
C LEU A 454 34.97 37.63 -26.51
N GLU A 455 35.47 38.33 -25.50
CA GLU A 455 35.23 37.97 -24.09
C GLU A 455 33.75 38.20 -23.68
N LEU A 456 33.13 39.26 -24.19
CA LEU A 456 31.70 39.54 -23.95
C LEU A 456 30.77 38.51 -24.60
N ASP A 457 31.09 38.05 -25.82
CA ASP A 457 30.31 37.01 -26.51
C ASP A 457 30.32 35.69 -25.73
N GLN A 458 31.46 35.37 -25.10
CA GLN A 458 31.60 34.17 -24.26
C GLN A 458 30.79 34.26 -22.95
N ILE A 459 30.68 35.45 -22.36
CA ILE A 459 29.85 35.69 -21.16
C ILE A 459 28.35 35.69 -21.49
N LEU A 460 27.96 36.26 -22.64
CA LEU A 460 26.56 36.26 -23.09
C LEU A 460 26.06 34.86 -23.41
N ARG A 461 26.86 34.02 -24.08
CA ARG A 461 26.51 32.60 -24.32
C ARG A 461 26.39 31.78 -23.05
N ALA A 462 27.30 31.99 -22.08
CA ALA A 462 27.23 31.30 -20.79
C ALA A 462 25.93 31.62 -20.04
N ASN A 463 25.44 32.87 -20.15
CA ASN A 463 24.17 33.27 -19.56
C ASN A 463 22.96 32.69 -20.32
N GLU A 464 22.98 32.69 -21.65
CA GLU A 464 21.91 32.14 -22.47
C GLU A 464 21.67 30.64 -22.19
N ILE A 465 22.75 29.85 -22.13
CA ILE A 465 22.66 28.42 -21.80
C ILE A 465 22.11 28.21 -20.37
N ASN A 466 22.50 29.06 -19.42
CA ASN A 466 22.02 28.95 -18.04
C ASN A 466 20.52 29.28 -17.93
N PHE A 467 20.02 30.26 -18.69
CA PHE A 467 18.59 30.58 -18.74
C PHE A 467 17.77 29.48 -19.43
N ALA A 468 18.28 28.87 -20.50
CA ALA A 468 17.62 27.75 -21.17
C ALA A 468 17.48 26.53 -20.23
N ILE A 469 18.54 26.20 -19.47
CA ILE A 469 18.50 25.12 -18.48
C ILE A 469 17.52 25.44 -17.34
N LEU A 470 17.47 26.70 -16.88
CA LEU A 470 16.57 27.14 -15.82
C LEU A 470 15.09 27.04 -16.24
N ALA A 471 14.77 27.31 -17.51
CA ALA A 471 13.43 27.19 -18.06
C ALA A 471 12.96 25.72 -18.21
N ALA A 472 13.87 24.77 -18.45
CA ALA A 472 13.55 23.34 -18.63
C ALA A 472 13.38 22.54 -17.31
N LEU A 473 13.95 23.04 -16.21
CA LEU A 473 13.94 22.37 -14.89
C LEU A 473 12.54 22.02 -14.35
N PRO A 474 11.52 22.89 -14.42
CA PRO A 474 10.18 22.58 -13.92
C PRO A 474 9.51 21.41 -14.65
N ALA A 475 9.69 21.33 -15.97
CA ALA A 475 9.14 20.24 -16.78
C ALA A 475 9.81 18.89 -16.46
N PHE A 476 11.12 18.89 -16.22
CA PHE A 476 11.84 17.71 -15.80
C PHE A 476 11.37 17.20 -14.44
N PHE A 477 11.16 18.10 -13.46
CA PHE A 477 10.66 17.72 -12.14
C PHE A 477 9.24 17.12 -12.20
N LEU A 478 8.35 17.73 -12.97
CA LEU A 478 6.99 17.21 -13.21
C LEU A 478 7.01 15.81 -13.84
N SER A 479 7.91 15.56 -14.80
CA SER A 479 8.06 14.24 -15.44
C SER A 479 8.49 13.15 -14.45
N ILE A 480 9.43 13.45 -13.54
CA ILE A 480 9.89 12.53 -12.51
C ILE A 480 8.77 12.23 -11.52
N VAL A 481 8.04 13.25 -11.07
CA VAL A 481 6.88 13.07 -10.18
C VAL A 481 5.84 12.16 -10.84
N MET A 482 5.52 12.40 -12.10
CA MET A 482 4.56 11.58 -12.85
C MET A 482 5.03 10.12 -12.98
N LEU A 483 6.30 9.90 -13.32
CA LEU A 483 6.90 8.57 -13.41
C LEU A 483 6.87 7.83 -12.06
N THR A 484 7.11 8.52 -10.95
CA THR A 484 7.07 7.92 -9.61
C THR A 484 5.64 7.55 -9.20
N VAL A 485 4.64 8.38 -9.51
CA VAL A 485 3.22 8.07 -9.27
C VAL A 485 2.77 6.87 -10.10
N LEU A 486 3.13 6.81 -11.38
CA LEU A 486 2.82 5.67 -12.25
C LEU A 486 3.46 4.37 -11.73
N ARG A 487 4.73 4.44 -11.32
CA ARG A 487 5.47 3.28 -10.80
C ARG A 487 4.93 2.80 -9.45
N THR A 488 4.46 3.70 -8.61
CA THR A 488 3.86 3.36 -7.31
C THR A 488 2.46 2.78 -7.46
N TRP A 489 1.69 3.23 -8.46
CA TRP A 489 0.42 2.63 -8.82
C TRP A 489 0.60 1.19 -9.32
N LEU A 490 1.56 0.95 -10.24
CA LEU A 490 1.87 -0.38 -10.77
C LEU A 490 2.40 -1.37 -9.72
N LYS A 491 3.08 -0.89 -8.66
CA LYS A 491 3.71 -1.75 -7.64
C LYS A 491 2.84 -2.02 -6.39
N LYS A 492 1.58 -1.57 -6.36
CA LYS A 492 0.78 -1.48 -5.12
C LYS A 492 0.35 -2.83 -4.51
N ASP A 493 0.54 -3.96 -5.20
CA ASP A 493 -0.07 -5.24 -4.81
C ASP A 493 0.80 -6.23 -4.02
N SER A 494 2.02 -5.88 -3.60
CA SER A 494 2.90 -6.83 -2.88
C SER A 494 3.32 -6.35 -1.48
N LYS A 495 2.35 -6.03 -0.61
CA LYS A 495 2.66 -5.62 0.78
C LYS A 495 3.02 -6.79 1.71
N ALA A 496 2.48 -7.99 1.49
CA ALA A 496 2.71 -9.14 2.37
C ALA A 496 3.66 -10.19 1.77
N GLN A 497 3.68 -10.34 0.44
CA GLN A 497 4.56 -11.27 -0.28
C GLN A 497 5.81 -10.59 -0.88
N GLY A 498 5.97 -9.28 -0.63
CA GLY A 498 7.07 -8.51 -1.19
C GLY A 498 8.39 -8.75 -0.47
N ARG A 499 9.52 -8.52 -1.16
CA ARG A 499 10.87 -8.58 -0.59
C ARG A 499 11.23 -7.41 0.34
N GLY A 500 10.31 -6.46 0.52
CA GLY A 500 10.55 -5.21 1.24
C GLY A 500 10.75 -5.38 2.76
N ARG A 501 11.36 -4.36 3.38
CA ARG A 501 11.64 -4.30 4.83
C ARG A 501 10.40 -4.55 5.70
N ILE A 502 9.26 -3.98 5.30
CA ILE A 502 7.98 -4.12 6.03
C ILE A 502 7.49 -5.58 6.05
N ALA A 503 7.63 -6.31 4.93
CA ALA A 503 7.23 -7.71 4.84
C ALA A 503 8.15 -8.64 5.66
N ARG A 504 9.45 -8.33 5.75
CA ARG A 504 10.39 -9.02 6.66
C ARG A 504 10.02 -8.81 8.12
N ILE A 505 9.74 -7.56 8.52
CA ILE A 505 9.29 -7.24 9.88
C ILE A 505 7.99 -7.99 10.22
N HIS A 506 7.03 -8.03 9.29
CA HIS A 506 5.78 -8.75 9.50
C HIS A 506 5.98 -10.26 9.73
N ARG A 507 6.86 -10.90 8.95
CA ARG A 507 7.21 -12.32 9.13
C ARG A 507 7.89 -12.60 10.46
N ARG A 508 8.77 -11.71 10.94
CA ARG A 508 9.40 -11.84 12.26
C ARG A 508 8.39 -11.65 13.39
N LEU A 509 7.47 -10.70 13.25
CA LEU A 509 6.41 -10.50 14.23
C LEU A 509 5.53 -11.75 14.35
N LEU A 510 5.33 -12.47 13.24
CA LEU A 510 4.64 -13.77 13.21
C LEU A 510 5.39 -14.85 14.00
N VAL A 511 6.72 -14.93 13.88
CA VAL A 511 7.53 -15.87 14.69
C VAL A 511 7.46 -15.52 16.17
N VAL A 512 7.52 -14.24 16.53
CA VAL A 512 7.35 -13.79 17.92
C VAL A 512 5.95 -14.11 18.45
N GLU A 513 4.92 -14.03 17.61
CA GLU A 513 3.57 -14.45 17.97
C GLU A 513 3.50 -15.95 18.27
N ILE A 514 4.17 -16.78 17.47
CA ILE A 514 4.31 -18.24 17.69
C ILE A 514 5.03 -18.52 19.01
N GLU A 515 6.16 -17.86 19.27
CA GLU A 515 6.93 -17.99 20.51
C GLU A 515 6.09 -17.67 21.74
N LYS A 516 5.35 -16.56 21.72
CA LYS A 516 4.43 -16.19 22.81
C LYS A 516 3.34 -17.23 23.04
N ARG A 517 2.77 -17.81 21.97
CA ARG A 517 1.74 -18.85 22.08
C ARG A 517 2.30 -20.15 22.65
N ILE A 518 3.53 -20.52 22.29
CA ILE A 518 4.24 -21.68 22.86
C ILE A 518 4.41 -21.49 24.38
N MET A 519 4.87 -20.31 24.82
CA MET A 519 5.01 -20.01 26.25
C MET A 519 3.67 -19.99 26.99
N GLN A 520 2.62 -19.43 26.37
CA GLN A 520 1.27 -19.41 26.96
C GLN A 520 0.69 -20.82 27.11
N TYR A 521 0.86 -21.66 26.10
CA TYR A 521 0.44 -23.06 26.13
C TYR A 521 1.08 -23.80 27.32
N GLN A 522 2.40 -23.67 27.46
CA GLN A 522 3.14 -24.27 28.58
C GLN A 522 2.62 -23.76 29.94
N SER A 523 2.44 -22.44 30.07
CA SER A 523 1.92 -21.84 31.30
C SER A 523 0.53 -22.34 31.68
N TYR A 524 -0.35 -22.62 30.71
CA TYR A 524 -1.69 -23.14 31.00
C TYR A 524 -1.67 -24.61 31.41
N ILE A 525 -0.79 -25.42 30.81
CA ILE A 525 -0.56 -26.81 31.25
C ILE A 525 -0.05 -26.85 32.69
N GLU A 526 0.94 -26.02 33.02
CA GLU A 526 1.50 -25.96 34.38
C GLU A 526 0.47 -25.51 35.43
N GLN A 527 -0.51 -24.69 35.02
CA GLN A 527 -1.62 -24.24 35.87
C GLN A 527 -2.80 -25.24 35.95
N GLY A 528 -2.75 -26.36 35.22
CA GLY A 528 -3.86 -27.33 35.14
C GLY A 528 -5.11 -26.80 34.43
N ARG A 529 -4.96 -25.80 33.54
CA ARG A 529 -6.05 -25.17 32.77
C ARG A 529 -6.14 -25.77 31.37
N ASP A 530 -6.53 -27.03 31.29
CA ASP A 530 -6.45 -27.83 30.05
C ASP A 530 -7.28 -27.23 28.89
N LYS A 531 -8.51 -26.76 29.15
CA LYS A 531 -9.37 -26.13 28.13
C LYS A 531 -8.75 -24.87 27.50
N ASP A 532 -8.07 -24.07 28.32
CA ASP A 532 -7.38 -22.87 27.83
C ASP A 532 -6.11 -23.24 27.06
N ALA A 533 -5.39 -24.27 27.51
CA ALA A 533 -4.23 -24.81 26.81
C ALA A 533 -4.61 -25.33 25.41
N GLU A 534 -5.68 -26.10 25.29
CA GLU A 534 -6.22 -26.57 23.99
C GLU A 534 -6.52 -25.39 23.07
N THR A 535 -7.22 -24.37 23.57
CA THR A 535 -7.55 -23.18 22.80
C THR A 535 -6.28 -22.46 22.31
N VAL A 536 -5.28 -22.30 23.17
CA VAL A 536 -4.01 -21.66 22.81
C VAL A 536 -3.24 -22.49 21.78
N PHE A 537 -3.25 -23.80 21.91
CA PHE A 537 -2.63 -24.72 20.95
C PHE A 537 -3.28 -24.62 19.57
N GLY A 538 -4.61 -24.57 19.48
CA GLY A 538 -5.30 -24.36 18.20
C GLY A 538 -4.91 -23.04 17.53
N LEU A 539 -4.71 -21.99 18.32
CA LEU A 539 -4.23 -20.72 17.81
C LEU A 539 -2.74 -20.74 17.42
N LEU A 540 -1.93 -21.59 18.06
CA LEU A 540 -0.55 -21.85 17.67
C LEU A 540 -0.54 -22.45 16.26
N ILE A 541 -1.36 -23.47 15.98
CA ILE A 541 -1.51 -24.05 14.64
C ILE A 541 -1.96 -22.99 13.62
N TYR A 542 -2.92 -22.14 13.97
CA TYR A 542 -3.32 -21.02 13.12
C TYR A 542 -2.17 -20.03 12.84
N SER A 543 -1.34 -19.71 13.85
CA SER A 543 -0.20 -18.82 13.67
C SER A 543 0.91 -19.43 12.81
N LEU A 544 1.11 -20.75 12.93
CA LEU A 544 2.02 -21.54 12.07
C LEU A 544 1.54 -21.54 10.61
N GLU A 545 0.24 -21.75 10.38
CA GLU A 545 -0.36 -21.65 9.03
C GLU A 545 -0.15 -20.25 8.43
N ARG A 546 -0.32 -19.19 9.23
CA ARG A 546 -0.11 -17.82 8.75
C ARG A 546 1.35 -17.58 8.38
N LEU A 547 2.30 -18.13 9.14
CA LEU A 547 3.73 -18.05 8.82
C LEU A 547 4.05 -18.89 7.57
N TYR A 548 3.55 -20.11 7.49
CA TYR A 548 3.72 -21.03 6.36
C TYR A 548 3.34 -20.38 5.02
N ARG A 549 2.14 -19.79 4.92
CA ARG A 549 1.67 -19.09 3.70
C ARG A 549 2.48 -17.85 3.33
N VAL A 550 3.03 -17.13 4.32
CA VAL A 550 3.78 -15.90 4.07
C VAL A 550 5.24 -16.21 3.69
N VAL A 551 5.80 -17.31 4.19
CA VAL A 551 7.20 -17.70 3.98
C VAL A 551 7.39 -18.57 2.73
N GLU A 552 6.36 -19.29 2.26
CA GLU A 552 6.46 -20.18 1.09
C GLU A 552 7.10 -19.53 -0.15
N LYS A 553 6.51 -18.44 -0.67
CA LYS A 553 7.04 -17.76 -1.87
C LYS A 553 8.48 -17.26 -1.71
N PRO A 554 8.85 -16.54 -0.63
CA PRO A 554 10.22 -16.07 -0.47
C PRO A 554 11.22 -17.21 -0.19
N ALA A 555 10.83 -18.26 0.55
CA ALA A 555 11.69 -19.41 0.81
C ALA A 555 11.93 -20.25 -0.45
N ARG A 556 10.91 -20.44 -1.30
CA ARG A 556 11.10 -21.08 -2.62
C ARG A 556 11.97 -20.27 -3.58
N ALA A 557 12.02 -18.95 -3.41
CA ALA A 557 12.90 -18.11 -4.21
C ALA A 557 14.36 -18.10 -3.72
N THR A 558 14.63 -18.73 -2.58
CA THR A 558 15.96 -18.83 -1.94
C THR A 558 16.40 -20.30 -1.77
N ASP A 559 15.61 -21.25 -2.30
CA ASP A 559 15.82 -22.70 -2.17
C ASP A 559 15.88 -23.21 -0.71
N GLU A 560 15.34 -22.45 0.25
CA GLU A 560 15.30 -22.79 1.68
C GLU A 560 14.01 -23.53 2.10
N TRP A 561 13.08 -23.72 1.17
CA TRP A 561 11.69 -24.08 1.49
C TRP A 561 11.55 -25.41 2.23
N ASP A 562 12.29 -26.45 1.85
CA ASP A 562 12.12 -27.78 2.44
C ASP A 562 12.55 -27.82 3.91
N LEU A 563 13.67 -27.16 4.23
CA LEU A 563 14.17 -27.03 5.61
C LEU A 563 13.22 -26.18 6.47
N VAL A 564 12.77 -25.03 5.95
CA VAL A 564 11.81 -24.17 6.65
C VAL A 564 10.48 -24.91 6.87
N LYS A 565 10.01 -25.66 5.87
CA LYS A 565 8.79 -26.47 5.96
C LYS A 565 8.93 -27.51 7.07
N GLN A 566 10.05 -28.23 7.14
CA GLN A 566 10.30 -29.21 8.20
C GLN A 566 10.31 -28.55 9.58
N ASP A 567 11.03 -27.44 9.75
CA ASP A 567 11.06 -26.69 11.01
C ASP A 567 9.67 -26.22 11.46
N LEU A 568 8.83 -25.78 10.52
CA LEU A 568 7.45 -25.38 10.82
C LEU A 568 6.56 -26.56 11.23
N ILE A 569 6.75 -27.74 10.63
CA ILE A 569 6.04 -28.98 11.00
C ILE A 569 6.45 -29.41 12.41
N GLU A 570 7.75 -29.39 12.73
CA GLU A 570 8.26 -29.74 14.05
C GLU A 570 7.69 -28.84 15.16
N LEU A 571 7.49 -27.55 14.89
CA LEU A 571 6.84 -26.63 15.83
C LEU A 571 5.37 -26.98 16.10
N GLY A 572 4.69 -27.60 15.13
CA GLY A 572 3.29 -28.02 15.23
C GLY A 572 3.08 -29.26 16.08
N ARG A 573 4.10 -30.10 16.29
CA ARG A 573 3.94 -31.38 17.01
C ARG A 573 3.58 -31.16 18.49
N PRO A 574 2.48 -31.76 19.00
CA PRO A 574 2.02 -31.53 20.36
C PRO A 574 2.96 -32.09 21.43
N GLN A 575 3.56 -33.28 21.20
CA GLN A 575 4.34 -34.02 22.20
C GLN A 575 5.77 -33.47 22.43
N GLN A 576 6.20 -32.47 21.67
CA GLN A 576 7.58 -32.01 21.68
C GLN A 576 7.84 -31.00 22.80
N GLN A 577 8.98 -31.14 23.49
CA GLN A 577 9.37 -30.27 24.59
C GLN A 577 9.44 -28.79 24.18
N THR A 578 8.97 -27.92 25.07
CA THR A 578 8.93 -26.47 24.87
C THR A 578 10.32 -25.87 24.60
N SER A 579 11.35 -26.35 25.30
CA SER A 579 12.75 -25.94 25.09
C SER A 579 13.24 -26.19 23.65
N TYR A 580 12.88 -27.33 23.07
CA TYR A 580 13.19 -27.66 21.69
C TYR A 580 12.45 -26.71 20.72
N LYS A 581 11.15 -26.48 20.95
CA LYS A 581 10.36 -25.57 20.10
C LYS A 581 10.95 -24.15 20.09
N LEU A 582 11.41 -23.64 21.23
CA LEU A 582 12.07 -22.33 21.33
C LEU A 582 13.42 -22.31 20.59
N THR A 583 14.15 -23.42 20.58
CA THR A 583 15.39 -23.55 19.82
C THR A 583 15.11 -23.49 18.31
N VAL A 584 14.05 -24.14 17.85
CA VAL A 584 13.62 -24.11 16.44
C VAL A 584 13.14 -22.71 16.03
N THR A 585 12.38 -21.99 16.86
CA THR A 585 11.99 -20.60 16.55
C THR A 585 13.20 -19.68 16.47
N GLN A 586 14.21 -19.88 17.33
CA GLN A 586 15.48 -19.14 17.25
C GLN A 586 16.25 -19.46 15.97
N ARG A 587 16.32 -20.74 15.57
CA ARG A 587 16.90 -21.17 14.29
C ARG A 587 16.20 -20.50 13.12
N LEU A 588 14.86 -20.46 13.13
CA LEU A 588 14.07 -19.84 12.06
C LEU A 588 14.44 -18.37 11.83
N VAL A 589 14.73 -17.61 12.89
CA VAL A 589 15.04 -16.16 12.79
C VAL A 589 16.51 -15.89 12.48
N THR A 590 17.40 -16.82 12.83
CA THR A 590 18.86 -16.61 12.75
C THR A 590 19.49 -17.19 11.49
N VAL A 591 18.92 -18.25 10.91
CA VAL A 591 19.55 -18.99 9.81
C VAL A 591 18.96 -18.63 8.45
N TYR A 592 17.63 -18.54 8.32
CA TYR A 592 16.98 -18.43 7.01
C TYR A 592 16.90 -17.00 6.48
N ASP A 593 17.41 -16.78 5.26
CA ASP A 593 17.44 -15.48 4.57
C ASP A 593 16.05 -14.87 4.42
N CYS A 594 15.04 -15.72 4.25
CA CYS A 594 13.66 -15.28 4.17
C CYS A 594 13.19 -14.57 5.46
N LEU A 595 13.77 -14.88 6.62
CA LEU A 595 13.41 -14.33 7.93
C LEU A 595 14.49 -13.40 8.53
N LEU A 596 15.69 -13.35 7.93
CA LEU A 596 16.77 -12.48 8.38
C LEU A 596 16.39 -10.98 8.40
N PRO A 597 16.90 -10.23 9.39
CA PRO A 597 16.80 -8.77 9.38
C PRO A 597 17.40 -8.21 8.09
N SER A 598 16.77 -7.17 7.52
CA SER A 598 17.43 -6.42 6.44
C SER A 598 18.72 -5.83 7.02
N LEU A 599 19.87 -6.36 6.60
CA LEU A 599 21.17 -5.74 6.89
C LEU A 599 21.03 -4.24 6.61
N LYS A 600 21.32 -3.41 7.61
CA LYS A 600 21.52 -1.98 7.38
C LYS A 600 22.57 -1.90 6.28
N ARG A 601 22.21 -1.38 5.11
CA ARG A 601 23.20 -0.81 4.19
C ARG A 601 23.86 0.29 5.02
N GLN A 602 25.07 0.05 5.49
CA GLN A 602 25.94 1.09 6.03
C GLN A 602 26.17 2.13 4.94
#